data_AF-A0A0C3IY57-F1
#
_entry.id   AF-A0A0C3IY57-F1
#
_cell.length_a   1.000
_cell.length_b   1.000
_cell.length_c   1.000
_cell.angle_alpha   90.00
_cell.angle_beta   90.00
_cell.angle_gamma   90.00
#
_symmetry.space_group_name_H-M   'P 1'
#
loop_
_entity.id
_entity.type
_entity.pdbx_description
1 polymer ?
#
loop_
_entity_poly.entity_id
_entity_poly.type
_entity_poly.pdbx_seq_one_letter_code
_entity_poly.pdbx_strand_id
1 'polypeptide(L)' 'MPTDACQFFYECCNCKALLRPNPGDCCVFCSFGSVKCPPIQAQRGCCG' A
#
# COMPACT_ATOMS: atom_id res chain seq x y z
N MET A 1 10.94 -0.13 0.88
CA MET A 1 10.05 -1.30 1.04
C MET A 1 10.14 -2.10 -0.25
N PRO A 2 10.28 -3.45 -0.24
CA PRO A 2 10.51 -4.20 -1.46
C PRO A 2 9.48 -3.80 -2.52
N THR A 3 10.00 -3.41 -3.67
CA THR A 3 9.29 -2.83 -4.81
C THR A 3 8.20 -3.77 -5.34
N ASP A 4 8.27 -5.05 -4.95
CA ASP A 4 7.44 -6.17 -5.37
C ASP A 4 6.39 -6.61 -4.33
N ALA A 5 6.14 -5.87 -3.24
CA ALA A 5 5.19 -6.30 -2.21
C ALA A 5 4.21 -5.20 -1.75
N CYS A 6 2.92 -5.51 -1.80
CA CYS A 6 1.85 -4.70 -1.23
C CYS A 6 1.73 -4.93 0.28
N GLN A 7 1.83 -3.88 1.12
CA GLN A 7 1.36 -3.98 2.52
C GLN A 7 -0.12 -3.68 2.59
N PHE A 8 -0.90 -4.69 2.95
CA PHE A 8 -2.32 -4.52 3.23
C PHE A 8 -2.56 -3.95 4.63
N PHE A 9 -1.70 -4.24 5.58
CA PHE A 9 -1.77 -3.72 6.95
C PHE A 9 -0.47 -3.01 7.27
N TYR A 10 -0.58 -1.78 7.78
CA TYR A 10 0.56 -1.03 8.28
C TYR A 10 0.23 -0.49 9.65
N GLU A 11 1.06 -0.83 10.64
CA GLU A 11 0.97 -0.22 11.96
C GLU A 11 1.76 1.08 11.94
N CYS A 12 1.07 2.20 12.15
CA CYS A 12 1.72 3.49 12.25
C CYS A 12 2.60 3.53 13.50
N CYS A 13 3.92 3.69 13.35
CA CYS A 13 4.82 3.75 14.51
C CYS A 13 4.55 4.95 15.44
N ASN A 14 3.92 6.01 14.94
CA ASN A 14 3.68 7.24 15.70
C ASN A 14 2.43 7.15 16.61
N CYS A 15 1.36 6.49 16.14
CA CYS A 15 0.10 6.38 16.89
C CYS A 15 -0.36 4.93 17.16
N LYS A 16 0.44 3.95 16.75
CA LYS A 16 0.16 2.50 16.82
C LYS A 16 -1.19 2.08 16.21
N ALA A 17 -1.72 2.88 15.30
CA ALA A 17 -2.96 2.56 14.59
C ALA A 17 -2.69 1.57 13.47
N LEU A 18 -3.53 0.54 13.37
CA LEU A 18 -3.55 -0.38 12.23
C LEU A 18 -4.28 0.27 11.07
N LEU A 19 -3.50 0.77 10.12
CA LEU A 19 -3.99 1.34 8.87
C LEU A 19 -4.32 0.20 7.89
N ARG A 20 -5.45 0.37 7.21
CA ARG A 20 -5.99 -0.53 6.18
C ARG A 20 -6.20 0.26 4.90
N PRO A 21 -6.08 -0.34 3.71
CA PRO A 21 -6.25 0.37 2.46
C PRO A 21 -7.71 0.82 2.35
N ASN A 22 -7.92 1.94 1.67
CA ASN A 22 -9.27 2.39 1.33
C ASN A 22 -9.88 1.46 0.27
N PRO A 23 -11.21 1.31 0.26
CA PRO A 23 -11.89 0.52 -0.77
C PRO A 23 -11.59 1.11 -2.16
N GLY A 24 -10.94 0.32 -3.02
CA GLY A 24 -10.48 0.73 -4.35
C GLY A 24 -8.95 0.87 -4.47
N ASP A 25 -8.23 0.93 -3.36
CA ASP A 25 -6.77 0.84 -3.33
C ASP A 25 -6.33 -0.56 -2.90
N CYS A 26 -5.16 -0.98 -3.39
CA CYS A 26 -4.65 -2.33 -3.13
C CYS A 26 -3.67 -2.44 -1.95
N CYS A 27 -3.15 -1.34 -1.43
CA CYS A 27 -2.26 -1.35 -0.27
C CYS A 27 -2.33 -0.02 0.49
N VAL A 28 -1.91 -0.03 1.75
CA VAL A 28 -1.86 1.17 2.60
C VAL A 28 -1.01 2.28 2.00
N PHE A 29 0.04 1.96 1.25
CA PHE A 29 0.85 2.96 0.55
C PHE A 29 0.14 3.56 -0.66
N CYS A 30 -0.74 2.80 -1.32
CA CYS A 30 -1.53 3.33 -2.42
C CYS A 30 -2.65 4.26 -1.91
N SER A 31 -3.15 4.07 -0.67
CA SER A 31 -4.10 4.98 -0.01
C SER A 31 -3.47 6.15 0.73
N PHE A 32 -2.40 5.93 1.49
CA PHE A 32 -1.80 6.91 2.40
C PHE A 32 -0.41 7.40 1.94
N GLY A 33 0.22 6.72 1.00
CA GLY A 33 1.52 7.10 0.46
C GLY A 33 1.39 8.13 -0.67
N SER A 34 2.33 9.07 -0.74
CA SER A 34 2.39 10.04 -1.84
C SER A 34 2.83 9.41 -3.16
N VAL A 35 3.61 8.33 -3.11
CA VAL A 35 4.07 7.58 -4.28
C VAL A 35 3.27 6.29 -4.37
N LYS A 36 2.59 6.10 -5.51
CA LYS A 36 1.83 4.89 -5.79
C LYS A 36 2.76 3.66 -5.82
N CYS A 37 2.19 2.52 -5.46
CA CYS A 37 2.88 1.26 -5.38
C CYS A 37 3.46 0.86 -6.76
N PRO A 38 4.74 0.42 -6.84
CA PRO A 38 5.41 0.06 -8.10
C PRO A 38 4.64 -0.91 -9.00
N PRO A 39 3.93 -1.95 -8.50
CA PRO A 39 3.13 -2.82 -9.38
C PRO A 39 2.05 -2.04 -10.16
N ILE A 40 1.37 -1.08 -9.51
CA ILE A 40 0.40 -0.19 -10.17
C ILE A 40 1.08 0.68 -11.23
N GLN A 41 2.30 1.16 -10.97
CA GLN A 41 3.08 1.96 -11.91
C GLN A 41 3.56 1.13 -13.11
N ALA A 42 3.85 -0.15 -12.88
CA ALA A 42 4.25 -1.12 -13.90
C ALA A 42 3.08 -1.73 -14.66
N GLN A 43 1.84 -1.26 -14.43
CA GLN A 43 0.60 -1.86 -14.98
C GLN A 43 0.42 -3.35 -14.68
N ARG A 44 1.23 -3.91 -13.77
CA ARG A 44 1.03 -5.24 -13.22
C ARG A 44 -0.07 -5.08 -12.18
N GLY A 45 -1.27 -5.54 -12.52
CA GLY A 45 -2.46 -5.49 -11.67
C GLY A 45 -2.12 -5.78 -10.21
N CYS A 46 -2.77 -5.07 -9.28
CA CYS A 46 -2.22 -4.98 -7.95
C CYS A 46 -2.21 -6.34 -7.24
N CYS A 47 -1.00 -6.81 -6.91
CA CYS A 47 -0.68 -8.02 -6.14
C CYS A 47 -1.71 -9.16 -6.32
N GLY A 48 -1.63 -9.83 -7.48
CA GLY A 48 -2.33 -11.10 -7.75
C GLY A 48 -1.54 -12.31 -7.29
#